data_AF-A0A3M2X5J4-F1
#
_entry.id   AF-A0A3M2X5J4-F1
#
_cell.length_a   1.000
_cell.length_b   1.000
_cell.length_c   1.000
_cell.angle_alpha   90.00
_cell.angle_beta   90.00
_cell.angle_gamma   90.00
#
_symmetry.space_group_name_H-M   'P 1'
#
loop_
_entity.id
_entity.type
_entity.pdbx_description
1 polymer ?
#
loop_
_entity_poly.entity_id
_entity_poly.type
_entity_poly.pdbx_seq_one_letter_code
_entity_poly.pdbx_strand_id
1 'polypeptide(L)'
;MASKDKLSIRYLDLARHPVATGDYAGEDIRFSTAFEALERELGGAQAILGEVNVDWLRIREGCEHILSNQSKDLRVASWLAWALYECESVNGLSAGLGLIHYVCKEHWLLFHPKKLRTRSAAMQWLLLKLDNALGEDISITHQLPEFQQLLRQLDGLDEIFNLYL
;
A
#
# COMPACT_ATOMS: atom_id res chain seq x y z
N MET A 1 -20.29 0.01 -10.07
CA MET A 1 -20.11 -1.19 -9.21
C MET A 1 -19.13 -2.20 -9.82
N ALA A 2 -19.28 -2.66 -11.07
CA ALA A 2 -18.41 -3.71 -11.64
C ALA A 2 -16.89 -3.44 -11.73
N SER A 3 -16.42 -2.19 -11.68
CA SER A 3 -14.97 -1.87 -11.68
C SER A 3 -14.35 -1.95 -10.28
N LYS A 4 -15.11 -1.56 -9.24
CA LYS A 4 -14.70 -1.60 -7.82
C LYS A 4 -14.39 -3.03 -7.39
N ASP A 5 -15.31 -3.94 -7.69
CA ASP A 5 -15.14 -5.36 -7.35
C ASP A 5 -13.90 -5.94 -8.04
N LYS A 6 -13.59 -5.50 -9.27
CA LYS A 6 -12.41 -5.95 -10.00
C LYS A 6 -11.09 -5.52 -9.36
N LEU A 7 -10.97 -4.26 -8.91
CA LEU A 7 -9.74 -3.79 -8.26
C LEU A 7 -9.53 -4.50 -6.92
N SER A 8 -10.57 -4.57 -6.09
CA SER A 8 -10.48 -5.26 -4.80
C SER A 8 -10.15 -6.74 -4.97
N ILE A 9 -10.76 -7.43 -5.94
CA ILE A 9 -10.42 -8.83 -6.26
C ILE A 9 -8.97 -8.93 -6.71
N ARG A 10 -8.51 -8.10 -7.66
CA ARG A 10 -7.14 -8.13 -8.17
C ARG A 10 -6.09 -7.99 -7.07
N TYR A 11 -6.22 -6.99 -6.20
CA TYR A 11 -5.21 -6.75 -5.16
C TYR A 11 -5.32 -7.73 -4.00
N LEU A 12 -6.52 -8.27 -3.73
CA LEU A 12 -6.65 -9.39 -2.79
C LEU A 12 -6.01 -10.67 -3.35
N ASP A 13 -6.15 -10.93 -4.64
CA ASP A 13 -5.47 -12.05 -5.29
C ASP A 13 -3.94 -11.84 -5.26
N LEU A 14 -3.45 -10.63 -5.56
CA LEU A 14 -2.02 -10.31 -5.41
C LEU A 14 -1.52 -10.56 -3.97
N ALA A 15 -2.34 -10.22 -2.97
CA ALA A 15 -2.02 -10.48 -1.57
C ALA A 15 -1.92 -11.98 -1.28
N ARG A 16 -2.87 -12.77 -1.76
CA ARG A 16 -2.97 -14.22 -1.48
C ARG A 16 -1.87 -15.05 -2.12
N HIS A 17 -1.38 -14.64 -3.29
CA HIS A 17 -0.44 -15.47 -4.04
C HIS A 17 1.00 -15.27 -3.53
N PRO A 18 1.73 -16.37 -3.25
CA PRO A 18 3.13 -16.29 -2.87
C PRO A 18 3.97 -15.73 -4.02
N VAL A 19 5.12 -15.11 -3.72
CA VAL A 19 6.02 -14.64 -4.79
C VAL A 19 6.69 -15.79 -5.54
N ALA A 20 6.90 -16.93 -4.88
CA ALA A 20 7.41 -18.15 -5.49
C ALA A 20 6.87 -19.41 -4.79
N THR A 21 6.99 -20.57 -5.43
CA THR A 21 6.55 -21.84 -4.83
C THR A 21 7.39 -22.13 -3.59
N GLY A 22 6.75 -22.23 -2.42
CA GLY A 22 7.43 -22.46 -1.14
C GLY A 22 8.01 -21.20 -0.48
N ASP A 23 7.91 -20.03 -1.13
CA ASP A 23 8.32 -18.74 -0.56
C ASP A 23 7.23 -17.69 -0.79
N TYR A 24 6.46 -17.43 0.27
CA TYR A 24 5.39 -16.46 0.21
C TYR A 24 5.90 -15.02 0.11
N ALA A 25 6.92 -14.67 0.90
CA ALA A 25 7.31 -13.28 1.11
C ALA A 25 8.49 -12.84 0.26
N GLY A 26 9.30 -13.77 -0.25
CA GLY A 26 10.51 -13.42 -1.00
C GLY A 26 11.57 -12.79 -0.12
N GLU A 27 12.41 -11.99 -0.74
CA GLU A 27 13.56 -11.36 -0.11
C GLU A 27 13.24 -9.93 0.39
N ASP A 28 14.06 -9.40 1.30
CA ASP A 28 13.96 -7.98 1.66
C ASP A 28 14.44 -7.14 0.47
N ILE A 29 13.52 -6.38 -0.12
CA ILE A 29 13.72 -5.71 -1.40
C ILE A 29 14.54 -4.41 -1.31
N ARG A 30 14.93 -3.97 -0.10
CA ARG A 30 15.49 -2.64 0.20
C ARG A 30 16.64 -2.19 -0.71
N PHE A 31 17.49 -3.12 -1.12
CA PHE A 31 18.72 -2.86 -1.90
C PHE A 31 18.61 -3.33 -3.35
N SER A 32 17.39 -3.68 -3.79
CA SER A 32 17.17 -4.03 -5.19
C SER A 32 17.11 -2.77 -6.06
N THR A 33 17.52 -2.92 -7.31
CA THR A 33 17.41 -1.87 -8.33
C THR A 33 15.96 -1.43 -8.56
N ALA A 34 15.00 -2.36 -8.45
CA ALA A 34 13.57 -2.08 -8.59
C ALA A 34 13.04 -1.18 -7.46
N PHE A 35 13.43 -1.47 -6.21
CA PHE A 35 13.05 -0.64 -5.06
C PHE A 35 13.68 0.75 -5.14
N GLU A 36 14.97 0.84 -5.45
CA GLU A 36 15.68 2.11 -5.61
C GLU A 36 15.13 2.96 -6.76
N ALA A 37 14.64 2.32 -7.84
CA ALA A 37 13.95 3.03 -8.92
C ALA A 37 12.65 3.67 -8.42
N LEU A 38 11.80 2.92 -7.72
CA LEU A 38 10.57 3.46 -7.12
C LEU A 38 10.85 4.56 -6.10
N GLU A 39 11.84 4.37 -5.22
CA GLU A 39 12.23 5.36 -4.20
C GLU A 39 12.65 6.69 -4.86
N ARG A 40 13.34 6.64 -6.00
CA ARG A 40 13.71 7.82 -6.78
C ARG A 40 12.50 8.47 -7.47
N GLU A 41 11.62 7.66 -8.07
CA GLU A 41 10.41 8.16 -8.75
C GLU A 41 9.44 8.85 -7.77
N LEU A 42 9.38 8.38 -6.52
CA LEU A 42 8.65 9.03 -5.43
C LEU A 42 9.29 10.34 -4.93
N GLY A 43 10.40 10.78 -5.55
CA GLY A 43 11.12 12.01 -5.22
C GLY A 43 12.20 11.84 -4.14
N GLY A 44 12.42 10.64 -3.61
CA GLY A 44 13.43 10.36 -2.58
C GLY A 44 13.39 11.38 -1.41
N ALA A 45 14.56 11.79 -0.92
CA ALA A 45 14.68 12.86 0.08
C ALA A 45 14.42 14.28 -0.49
N GLN A 46 14.24 14.42 -1.81
CA GLN A 46 14.14 15.69 -2.53
C GLN A 46 12.69 16.18 -2.72
N ALA A 47 11.68 15.39 -2.36
CA ALA A 47 10.27 15.81 -2.34
C ALA A 47 10.01 17.05 -1.45
N ILE A 48 10.98 17.44 -0.62
CA ILE A 48 10.94 18.65 0.23
C ILE A 48 11.21 19.94 -0.58
N LEU A 49 11.81 19.87 -1.78
CA LEU A 49 12.30 21.03 -2.53
C LEU A 49 11.40 21.51 -3.69
N GLY A 50 10.25 20.88 -3.95
CA GLY A 50 9.28 21.32 -4.96
C GLY A 50 8.31 20.24 -5.43
N GLU A 51 7.33 20.61 -6.26
CA GLU A 51 6.40 19.66 -6.89
C GLU A 51 7.15 18.70 -7.83
N VAL A 52 7.39 17.49 -7.35
CA VAL A 52 7.83 16.38 -8.21
C VAL A 52 6.59 15.88 -8.94
N ASN A 53 6.59 15.97 -10.27
CA ASN A 53 5.55 15.34 -11.07
C ASN A 53 5.76 13.82 -11.04
N VAL A 54 5.06 13.14 -10.14
CA VAL A 54 5.16 11.69 -9.94
C VAL A 54 4.21 11.00 -10.92
N ASP A 55 4.75 10.08 -11.72
CA ASP A 55 3.94 9.20 -12.57
C ASP A 55 3.37 8.05 -11.72
N TRP A 56 2.17 8.26 -11.17
CA TRP A 56 1.53 7.29 -10.28
C TRP A 56 1.15 5.98 -10.97
N LEU A 57 0.90 6.00 -12.28
CA LEU A 57 0.64 4.79 -13.05
C LEU A 57 1.90 3.91 -13.07
N ARG A 58 3.06 4.53 -13.30
CA ARG A 58 4.36 3.84 -13.28
C ARG A 58 4.73 3.35 -11.88
N ILE A 59 4.48 4.14 -10.83
CA ILE A 59 4.67 3.69 -9.44
C ILE A 59 3.81 2.45 -9.16
N ARG A 60 2.53 2.47 -9.56
CA ARG A 60 1.64 1.33 -9.39
C ARG A 60 2.19 0.07 -10.07
N GLU A 61 2.56 0.17 -11.34
CA GLU A 61 3.10 -0.96 -12.11
C GLU A 61 4.39 -1.53 -11.49
N GLY A 62 5.31 -0.66 -11.05
CA GLY A 62 6.53 -1.10 -10.38
C GLY A 62 6.26 -1.77 -9.03
N CYS A 63 5.33 -1.22 -8.23
CA CYS A 63 4.95 -1.83 -6.97
C CYS A 63 4.30 -3.20 -7.17
N GLU A 64 3.40 -3.33 -8.15
CA GLU A 64 2.78 -4.60 -8.51
C GLU A 64 3.82 -5.63 -8.94
N HIS A 65 4.79 -5.23 -9.76
CA HIS A 65 5.86 -6.11 -10.21
C HIS A 65 6.68 -6.65 -9.03
N ILE A 66 7.04 -5.80 -8.07
CA ILE A 66 7.77 -6.23 -6.87
C ILE A 66 6.90 -7.16 -6.01
N LEU A 67 5.66 -6.77 -5.72
CA LEU A 67 4.76 -7.52 -4.83
C LEU A 67 4.36 -8.89 -5.40
N SER A 68 4.34 -9.03 -6.73
CA SER A 68 4.02 -10.29 -7.40
C SER A 68 5.24 -11.21 -7.54
N ASN A 69 6.42 -10.67 -7.82
CA ASN A 69 7.55 -11.50 -8.28
C ASN A 69 8.77 -11.51 -7.35
N GLN A 70 8.90 -10.56 -6.42
CA GLN A 70 10.17 -10.36 -5.71
C GLN A 70 10.00 -10.33 -4.19
N SER A 71 9.04 -9.54 -3.69
CA SER A 71 8.91 -9.33 -2.25
C SER A 71 7.51 -8.91 -1.85
N LYS A 72 6.93 -9.62 -0.88
CA LYS A 72 5.84 -9.07 -0.07
C LYS A 72 6.49 -8.10 0.93
N ASP A 73 6.44 -6.82 0.60
CA ASP A 73 7.03 -5.74 1.40
C ASP A 73 6.02 -4.65 1.71
N LEU A 74 5.91 -4.28 2.99
CA LEU A 74 4.96 -3.30 3.49
C LEU A 74 5.27 -1.88 3.00
N ARG A 75 6.54 -1.52 2.75
CA ARG A 75 6.90 -0.22 2.17
C ARG A 75 6.32 -0.11 0.77
N VAL A 76 6.51 -1.15 -0.03
CA VAL A 76 6.01 -1.22 -1.40
C VAL A 76 4.48 -1.31 -1.41
N ALA A 77 3.87 -2.05 -0.48
CA ALA A 77 2.43 -2.10 -0.33
C ALA A 77 1.83 -0.73 0.05
N SER A 78 2.47 0.03 0.95
CA SER A 78 2.08 1.40 1.28
C SER A 78 2.15 2.33 0.07
N TRP A 79 3.22 2.23 -0.74
CA TRP A 79 3.35 3.00 -1.98
C TRP A 79 2.29 2.63 -3.01
N LEU A 80 2.00 1.34 -3.16
CA LEU A 80 0.93 0.84 -4.03
C LEU A 80 -0.42 1.39 -3.60
N ALA A 81 -0.75 1.35 -2.30
CA ALA A 81 -2.03 1.86 -1.80
C ALA A 81 -2.22 3.35 -2.10
N TRP A 82 -1.15 4.14 -2.01
CA TRP A 82 -1.17 5.55 -2.38
C TRP A 82 -1.26 5.75 -3.90
N ALA A 83 -0.48 5.03 -4.70
CA ALA A 83 -0.55 5.13 -6.16
C ALA A 83 -1.94 4.75 -6.70
N LEU A 84 -2.62 3.79 -6.06
CA LEU A 84 -4.00 3.44 -6.36
C LEU A 84 -4.98 4.54 -5.98
N TYR A 85 -4.75 5.24 -4.86
CA TYR A 85 -5.54 6.43 -4.53
C TYR A 85 -5.39 7.52 -5.59
N GLU A 86 -4.18 7.78 -6.06
CA GLU A 86 -3.94 8.79 -7.09
C GLU A 86 -4.56 8.43 -8.44
N CYS A 87 -4.58 7.14 -8.79
CA CYS A 87 -5.13 6.66 -10.05
C CYS A 87 -6.66 6.44 -10.04
N GLU A 88 -7.21 5.97 -8.91
CA GLU A 88 -8.60 5.51 -8.81
C GLU A 88 -9.36 6.05 -7.58
N SER A 89 -8.80 7.05 -6.90
CA SER A 89 -9.37 7.70 -5.71
C SER A 89 -9.69 6.67 -4.61
N VAL A 90 -10.75 6.91 -3.83
CA VAL A 90 -11.19 6.10 -2.69
C VAL A 90 -11.34 4.60 -3.03
N ASN A 91 -11.74 4.27 -4.26
CA ASN A 91 -11.86 2.87 -4.70
C ASN A 91 -10.49 2.18 -4.79
N GLY A 92 -9.49 2.88 -5.34
CA GLY A 92 -8.11 2.39 -5.39
C GLY A 92 -7.51 2.23 -3.99
N LEU A 93 -7.72 3.23 -3.13
CA LEU A 93 -7.28 3.16 -1.74
C LEU A 93 -7.85 1.96 -1.00
N SER A 94 -9.16 1.71 -1.13
CA SER A 94 -9.82 0.57 -0.48
C SER A 94 -9.24 -0.77 -0.95
N ALA A 95 -8.87 -0.88 -2.22
CA ALA A 95 -8.22 -2.07 -2.74
C ALA A 95 -6.79 -2.24 -2.19
N GLY A 96 -6.02 -1.15 -2.11
CA GLY A 96 -4.67 -1.14 -1.53
C GLY A 96 -4.66 -1.46 -0.03
N LEU A 97 -5.54 -0.84 0.76
CA LEU A 97 -5.70 -1.16 2.18
C LEU A 97 -6.19 -2.59 2.39
N GLY A 98 -7.03 -3.11 1.48
CA GLY A 98 -7.46 -4.51 1.51
C GLY A 98 -6.30 -5.49 1.37
N LEU A 99 -5.35 -5.19 0.48
CA LEU A 99 -4.11 -5.95 0.35
C LEU A 99 -3.28 -5.85 1.62
N ILE A 100 -3.00 -4.64 2.13
CA ILE A 100 -2.17 -4.45 3.33
C ILE A 100 -2.79 -5.17 4.53
N HIS A 101 -4.09 -4.99 4.76
CA HIS A 101 -4.83 -5.65 5.84
C HIS A 101 -4.75 -7.17 5.73
N TYR A 102 -4.96 -7.75 4.54
CA TYR A 102 -4.86 -9.19 4.36
C TYR A 102 -3.45 -9.71 4.70
N VAL A 103 -2.40 -9.10 4.14
CA VAL A 103 -1.03 -9.58 4.37
C VAL A 103 -0.62 -9.40 5.83
N CYS A 104 -1.00 -8.29 6.46
CA CYS A 104 -0.77 -8.07 7.89
C CYS A 104 -1.49 -9.11 8.74
N LYS A 105 -2.74 -9.44 8.42
CA LYS A 105 -3.52 -10.41 9.19
C LYS A 105 -2.99 -11.84 9.07
N GLU A 106 -2.73 -12.30 7.84
CA GLU A 106 -2.43 -13.70 7.57
C GLU A 106 -0.92 -14.00 7.58
N HIS A 107 -0.07 -13.00 7.32
CA HIS A 107 1.34 -13.20 7.03
C HIS A 107 2.27 -12.19 7.70
N TRP A 108 1.87 -11.57 8.82
CA TRP A 108 2.66 -10.56 9.55
C TRP A 108 4.13 -10.93 9.77
N LEU A 109 4.40 -12.18 10.19
CA LEU A 109 5.76 -12.64 10.49
C LEU A 109 6.63 -12.77 9.23
N LEU A 110 5.99 -13.04 8.08
CA LEU A 110 6.67 -13.19 6.79
C LEU A 110 6.82 -11.85 6.06
N PHE A 111 5.92 -10.90 6.28
CA PHE A 111 5.91 -9.61 5.59
C PHE A 111 7.23 -8.83 5.80
N HIS A 112 7.85 -8.33 4.73
CA HIS A 112 9.01 -7.44 4.86
C HIS A 112 8.56 -6.00 5.13
N PRO A 113 9.39 -5.14 5.73
CA PRO A 113 10.68 -5.45 6.37
C PRO A 113 10.47 -6.15 7.72
N LYS A 114 11.47 -6.90 8.21
CA LYS A 114 11.37 -7.58 9.52
C LYS A 114 11.44 -6.65 10.74
N LYS A 115 12.01 -5.45 10.58
CA LYS A 115 12.16 -4.47 11.65
C LYS A 115 10.85 -3.73 11.87
N LEU A 116 10.29 -3.84 13.08
CA LEU A 116 9.04 -3.19 13.49
C LEU A 116 9.06 -1.67 13.24
N ARG A 117 10.14 -0.99 13.66
CA ARG A 117 10.31 0.47 13.42
C ARG A 117 10.17 0.86 11.94
N THR A 118 10.66 0.01 11.03
CA THR A 118 10.56 0.28 9.59
C THR A 118 9.15 0.02 9.07
N ARG A 119 8.42 -0.96 9.63
CA ARG A 119 6.99 -1.16 9.34
C ARG A 119 6.17 0.05 9.78
N SER A 120 6.38 0.54 11.00
CA SER A 120 5.71 1.73 11.51
C SER A 120 5.97 2.94 10.60
N ALA A 121 7.22 3.13 10.16
CA ALA A 121 7.57 4.23 9.24
C ALA A 121 6.86 4.12 7.88
N ALA A 122 6.72 2.90 7.33
CA ALA A 122 6.02 2.66 6.07
C ALA A 122 4.52 3.00 6.16
N MET A 123 3.87 2.65 7.26
CA MET A 123 2.47 2.99 7.50
C MET A 123 2.29 4.48 7.79
N GLN A 124 3.19 5.07 8.58
CA GLN A 124 3.16 6.49 8.87
C GLN A 124 3.33 7.35 7.61
N TRP A 125 4.15 6.92 6.65
CA TRP A 125 4.25 7.58 5.35
C TRP A 125 2.91 7.60 4.60
N LEU A 126 2.19 6.47 4.57
CA LEU A 126 0.87 6.38 3.94
C LEU A 126 -0.17 7.26 4.66
N LEU A 127 -0.19 7.20 6.00
CA LEU A 127 -1.11 8.00 6.81
C LEU A 127 -0.91 9.50 6.59
N LEU A 128 0.35 9.98 6.52
CA LEU A 128 0.63 11.39 6.24
C LEU A 128 0.13 11.83 4.86
N LYS A 129 0.24 10.96 3.85
CA LYS A 129 -0.30 11.26 2.51
C LYS A 129 -1.82 11.34 2.52
N LEU A 130 -2.47 10.41 3.21
CA LEU A 130 -3.93 10.40 3.38
C LEU A 130 -4.44 11.60 4.15
N ASP A 131 -3.78 11.98 5.24
CA ASP A 131 -4.16 13.15 6.05
C ASP A 131 -4.18 14.43 5.19
N ASN A 132 -3.14 14.64 4.38
CA ASN A 132 -3.07 15.78 3.47
C ASN A 132 -4.17 15.77 2.40
N ALA A 133 -4.45 14.62 1.79
CA ALA A 133 -5.42 14.55 0.69
C ALA A 133 -6.89 14.44 1.14
N LEU A 134 -7.14 13.94 2.35
CA LEU A 134 -8.48 13.81 2.91
C LEU A 134 -8.86 15.03 3.76
N GLY A 135 -7.89 15.82 4.22
CA GLY A 135 -8.10 17.10 4.91
C GLY A 135 -8.66 18.20 4.01
N GLU A 136 -8.47 18.09 2.69
CA GLU A 136 -9.01 19.03 1.70
C GLU A 136 -10.37 18.53 1.16
N ASP A 137 -11.43 18.89 1.89
CA ASP A 137 -12.84 18.94 1.48
C ASP A 137 -13.38 17.72 0.68
N ILE A 138 -13.51 16.59 1.36
CA ILE A 138 -14.31 15.47 0.85
C ILE A 138 -15.79 15.85 0.96
N SER A 139 -16.47 15.93 -0.18
CA SER A 139 -17.94 15.92 -0.21
C SER A 139 -18.44 14.51 0.22
N ILE A 140 -18.47 14.27 1.54
CA ILE A 140 -18.74 12.97 2.20
C ILE A 140 -20.13 12.39 1.85
N THR A 141 -21.02 13.19 1.26
CA THR A 141 -22.44 12.86 1.13
C THR A 141 -22.75 11.70 0.16
N HIS A 142 -21.84 11.32 -0.75
CA HIS A 142 -22.12 10.30 -1.78
C HIS A 142 -21.26 9.01 -1.74
N GLN A 143 -20.36 8.84 -0.76
CA GLN A 143 -19.39 7.72 -0.71
C GLN A 143 -19.38 6.95 0.62
N LEU A 144 -20.46 7.03 1.41
CA LEU A 144 -20.57 6.43 2.75
C LEU A 144 -20.15 4.95 2.82
N PRO A 145 -20.56 4.05 1.90
CA PRO A 145 -20.16 2.65 1.97
C PRO A 145 -18.65 2.43 1.78
N GLU A 146 -18.01 3.23 0.93
CA GLU A 146 -16.57 3.18 0.69
C GLU A 146 -15.80 3.63 1.94
N PHE A 147 -16.21 4.75 2.54
CA PHE A 147 -15.61 5.22 3.79
C PHE A 147 -15.79 4.22 4.93
N GLN A 148 -16.96 3.57 5.04
CA GLN A 148 -17.18 2.51 6.03
C GLN A 148 -16.25 1.30 5.82
N GLN A 149 -15.97 0.94 4.56
CA GLN A 149 -15.03 -0.14 4.28
C GLN A 149 -13.59 0.26 4.63
N LEU A 150 -13.19 1.49 4.31
CA LEU A 150 -11.88 2.03 4.70
C LEU A 150 -11.71 2.02 6.22
N LEU A 151 -12.72 2.50 6.97
CA LEU A 151 -12.70 2.49 8.43
C LEU A 151 -12.52 1.08 8.98
N ARG A 152 -13.28 0.08 8.49
CA ARG A 152 -13.10 -1.32 8.92
C ARG A 152 -11.70 -1.86 8.65
N GLN A 153 -11.09 -1.47 7.53
CA GLN A 153 -9.72 -1.89 7.18
C GLN A 153 -8.69 -1.24 8.11
N LEU A 154 -8.88 0.03 8.44
CA LEU A 154 -8.03 0.76 9.38
C LEU A 154 -8.17 0.22 10.80
N ASP A 155 -9.40 -0.01 11.29
CA ASP A 155 -9.65 -0.61 12.60
C ASP A 155 -8.95 -1.97 12.74
N GLY A 156 -9.08 -2.83 11.71
CA GLY A 156 -8.40 -4.13 11.70
C GLY A 156 -6.88 -4.02 11.66
N LEU A 157 -6.33 -3.00 10.98
CA LEU A 157 -4.89 -2.72 11.00
C LEU A 157 -4.42 -2.22 12.36
N ASP A 158 -5.20 -1.36 13.02
CA ASP A 158 -4.91 -0.85 14.36
C ASP A 158 -4.91 -1.98 15.40
N GLU A 159 -5.85 -2.92 15.32
CA GLU A 159 -5.84 -4.12 16.16
C GLU A 159 -4.55 -4.94 15.98
N ILE A 160 -4.15 -5.19 14.72
CA ILE A 160 -2.92 -5.94 14.41
C ILE A 160 -1.70 -5.18 14.92
N PHE A 161 -1.64 -3.87 14.71
CA PHE A 161 -0.51 -3.05 15.15
C PHE A 161 -0.40 -3.01 16.67
N ASN A 162 -1.50 -2.87 17.41
CA ASN A 162 -1.49 -2.93 18.87
C ASN A 162 -1.02 -4.29 19.43
N LEU A 163 -1.15 -5.37 18.65
CA LEU A 163 -0.64 -6.70 19.04
C LEU A 163 0.87 -6.85 18.82
N TYR A 164 1.48 -6.07 17.93
CA TYR A 164 2.84 -6.32 17.44
C TYR A 164 3.82 -5.15 17.51
N LEU A 165 3.34 -3.91 17.61
CA LEU A 165 4.14 -2.68 17.71
C LEU A 165 4.08 -2.12 19.14
#